data_AF-A0A7L8KBL3-F1
#
_entry.id   AF-A0A7L8KBL3-F1
#
_cell.length_a   1.000
_cell.length_b   1.000
_cell.length_c   1.000
_cell.angle_alpha   90.00
_cell.angle_beta   90.00
_cell.angle_gamma   90.00
#
_symmetry.space_group_name_H-M   'P 1'
#
loop_
_entity.id
_entity.type
_entity.pdbx_description
1 polymer ?
#
loop_
_entity_poly.entity_id
_entity_poly.type
_entity_poly.pdbx_seq_one_letter_code
_entity_poly.pdbx_strand_id
1 'polypeptide(L)'
;MLDQLKDDKWPISFKGLMMWATGIWLVVMFFVPASFVYQNMTKEIEWGQKMIGTTEFPDVMRTTNARYKYFFIDTGIDSALKNYYKPIKAKTNTGDALNKIGDMAVPFFTNGAKVFNYLLYIMTYRLSLIMYWIPFLIVVGVPSIFAGTMKWMSKRYTFAYSSPFFNRRSLTMIGWGIFSMLLSLFIPFPIPPMIGAVVLIVAMPIAFILLISNLPKRI
;
A
#
# COMPACT_ATOMS: atom_id res chain seq x y z
N MET A 1 33.10 6.50 -26.75
CA MET A 1 31.93 7.36 -26.46
C MET A 1 30.61 6.61 -26.25
N LEU A 2 30.45 5.34 -26.68
CA LEU A 2 29.22 4.56 -26.46
C LEU A 2 29.23 3.65 -25.22
N ASP A 3 30.37 3.45 -24.56
CA ASP A 3 30.46 2.68 -23.31
C ASP A 3 30.21 3.49 -22.03
N GLN A 4 30.19 4.83 -22.11
CA GLN A 4 29.88 5.70 -20.97
C GLN A 4 28.38 5.89 -20.72
N LEU A 5 27.51 5.29 -21.55
CA LEU A 5 26.05 5.33 -21.38
C LEU A 5 25.49 4.05 -20.71
N LYS A 6 26.36 3.11 -20.30
CA LYS A 6 25.97 1.87 -19.60
C LYS A 6 26.10 1.95 -18.07
N ASP A 7 26.54 3.09 -17.54
CA ASP A 7 26.71 3.31 -16.10
C ASP A 7 25.52 3.96 -15.39
N ASP A 8 24.43 4.28 -16.11
CA ASP A 8 23.11 4.50 -15.49
C ASP A 8 22.41 3.17 -15.18
N LYS A 9 23.19 2.25 -14.60
CA LYS A 9 22.64 1.08 -13.93
C LYS A 9 22.07 1.55 -12.60
N TRP A 10 20.81 1.97 -12.65
CA TRP A 10 19.92 1.69 -11.52
C TRP A 10 19.75 0.17 -11.43
N PRO A 11 20.37 -0.46 -10.42
CA PRO A 11 19.62 -1.41 -9.64
C PRO A 11 19.89 -1.03 -8.21
N ILE A 12 19.00 -0.23 -7.62
CA ILE A 12 18.85 -0.39 -6.18
C ILE A 12 18.41 -1.85 -6.01
N SER A 13 19.37 -2.71 -5.62
CA SER A 13 19.11 -4.09 -5.26
C SER A 13 17.92 -4.12 -4.28
N PHE A 14 17.16 -5.21 -4.22
CA PHE A 14 16.01 -5.32 -3.30
C PHE A 14 16.35 -4.86 -1.87
N LYS A 15 17.58 -5.16 -1.41
CA LYS A 15 18.14 -4.68 -0.14
C LYS A 15 18.27 -3.15 -0.08
N GLY A 16 18.81 -2.52 -1.12
CA GLY A 16 18.89 -1.07 -1.22
C GLY A 16 17.51 -0.40 -1.20
N LEU A 17 16.49 -1.04 -1.77
CA LEU A 17 15.15 -0.48 -1.87
C LEU A 17 14.47 -0.53 -0.51
N MET A 18 14.65 -1.64 0.21
CA MET A 18 14.24 -1.74 1.62
C MET A 18 14.94 -0.67 2.48
N MET A 19 16.26 -0.51 2.37
CA MET A 19 16.98 0.50 3.15
C MET A 19 16.46 1.92 2.86
N TRP A 20 16.25 2.26 1.59
CA TRP A 20 15.67 3.54 1.19
C TRP A 20 14.24 3.73 1.72
N ALA A 21 13.39 2.70 1.59
CA ALA A 21 12.01 2.76 2.07
C ALA A 21 11.95 2.93 3.61
N THR A 22 12.78 2.20 4.34
CA THR A 22 12.91 2.34 5.80
C THR A 22 13.44 3.73 6.18
N GLY A 23 14.43 4.25 5.45
CA GLY A 23 14.95 5.60 5.67
C GLY A 23 13.89 6.68 5.48
N ILE A 24 13.10 6.59 4.40
CA ILE A 24 11.97 7.50 4.16
C ILE A 24 10.94 7.39 5.29
N TRP A 25 10.63 6.17 5.74
CA TRP A 25 9.71 5.95 6.86
C TRP A 25 10.19 6.62 8.16
N LEU A 26 11.49 6.51 8.46
CA LEU A 26 12.08 7.15 9.64
C LEU A 26 12.02 8.67 9.50
N VAL A 27 12.37 9.22 8.33
CA VAL A 27 12.27 10.68 8.08
C VAL A 27 10.83 11.15 8.28
N VAL A 28 9.86 10.43 7.73
CA VAL A 28 8.43 10.76 7.91
C VAL A 28 8.03 10.69 9.37
N MET A 29 8.44 9.64 10.08
CA MET A 29 8.11 9.45 11.49
C MET A 29 8.60 10.62 12.35
N PHE A 30 9.85 11.06 12.18
CA PHE A 30 10.43 12.08 13.07
C PHE A 30 10.22 13.52 12.61
N PHE A 31 10.18 13.78 11.30
CA PHE A 31 10.18 15.14 10.77
C PHE A 31 8.81 15.62 10.25
N VAL A 32 7.86 14.72 10.02
CA VAL A 32 6.50 15.12 9.62
C VAL A 32 5.65 15.31 10.87
N PRO A 33 4.93 16.44 11.00
CA PRO A 33 4.04 16.65 12.14
C PRO A 33 2.93 15.60 12.20
N ALA A 34 2.69 15.04 13.39
CA ALA A 34 1.63 14.05 13.59
C ALA A 34 0.24 14.56 13.18
N SER A 35 -0.02 15.87 13.31
CA SER A 35 -1.26 16.50 12.87
C SER A 35 -1.48 16.40 11.36
N PHE A 36 -0.41 16.53 10.56
CA PHE A 36 -0.48 16.40 9.10
C PHE A 36 -0.84 14.97 8.69
N VAL A 37 -0.20 13.97 9.32
CA VAL A 37 -0.50 12.55 9.07
C VAL A 37 -1.93 12.20 9.48
N TYR A 38 -2.37 12.70 10.64
CA TYR A 38 -3.75 12.51 11.11
C TYR A 38 -4.78 13.10 10.13
N GLN A 39 -4.57 14.34 9.67
CA GLN A 39 -5.45 14.98 8.68
C GLN A 39 -5.48 14.23 7.35
N ASN A 40 -4.35 13.69 6.89
CA ASN A 40 -4.31 12.91 5.66
C ASN A 40 -5.05 11.57 5.81
N MET A 41 -4.88 10.92 6.96
CA MET A 41 -5.60 9.70 7.30
C MET A 41 -7.12 9.94 7.32
N THR A 42 -7.59 11.01 7.98
CA THR A 42 -9.03 11.31 8.03
C THR A 42 -9.60 11.68 6.66
N LYS A 43 -8.86 12.44 5.84
CA LYS A 43 -9.24 12.74 4.45
C LYS A 43 -9.40 11.48 3.61
N GLU A 44 -8.48 10.53 3.74
CA GLU A 44 -8.55 9.29 2.99
C GLU A 44 -9.77 8.43 3.39
N ILE A 45 -10.04 8.34 4.70
CA ILE A 45 -11.24 7.67 5.24
C ILE A 45 -12.51 8.36 4.72
N GLU A 46 -12.54 9.70 4.70
CA GLU A 46 -13.67 10.48 4.17
C GLU A 46 -13.88 10.24 2.67
N TRP A 47 -12.81 10.18 1.87
CA TRP A 47 -12.90 9.79 0.46
C TRP A 47 -13.45 8.38 0.29
N GLY A 48 -13.07 7.45 1.18
CA GLY A 48 -13.59 6.09 1.18
C GLY A 48 -15.09 6.07 1.46
N GLN A 49 -15.55 6.86 2.43
CA GLN A 49 -16.97 6.99 2.75
C GLN A 49 -17.76 7.59 1.58
N LYS A 50 -17.22 8.64 0.93
CA LYS A 50 -17.83 9.26 -0.25
C LYS A 50 -17.92 8.28 -1.43
N MET A 51 -16.93 7.42 -1.59
CA MET A 51 -16.86 6.47 -2.70
C MET A 51 -17.77 5.25 -2.49
N ILE A 52 -17.77 4.66 -1.30
CA ILE A 52 -18.53 3.43 -0.99
C ILE A 52 -19.99 3.76 -0.64
N GLY A 53 -20.24 4.94 -0.08
CA GLY A 53 -21.55 5.34 0.42
C GLY A 53 -21.69 5.11 1.93
N THR A 54 -22.62 5.83 2.53
CA THR A 54 -22.81 5.87 4.00
C THR A 54 -23.35 4.57 4.60
N THR A 55 -23.99 3.72 3.80
CA THR A 55 -24.61 2.48 4.26
C THR A 55 -23.61 1.34 4.44
N GLU A 56 -22.71 1.15 3.46
CA GLU A 56 -21.76 0.02 3.40
C GLU A 56 -20.41 0.36 4.05
N PHE A 57 -20.03 1.64 4.08
CA PHE A 57 -18.76 2.08 4.65
C PHE A 57 -18.56 1.71 6.14
N PRO A 58 -19.58 1.73 7.02
CA PRO A 58 -19.45 1.29 8.39
C PRO A 58 -18.93 -0.15 8.54
N ASP A 59 -19.23 -1.05 7.60
CA ASP A 59 -18.72 -2.42 7.64
C ASP A 59 -17.22 -2.51 7.31
N VAL A 60 -16.75 -1.68 6.38
CA VAL A 60 -15.30 -1.54 6.10
C VAL A 60 -14.58 -0.99 7.33
N MET A 61 -15.17 -0.04 8.04
CA MET A 61 -14.58 0.50 9.27
C MET A 61 -14.64 -0.52 10.43
N ARG A 62 -15.71 -1.29 10.55
CA ARG A 62 -15.84 -2.37 11.54
C ARG A 62 -14.76 -3.43 11.34
N THR A 63 -14.56 -3.88 10.11
CA THR A 63 -13.50 -4.85 9.77
C THR A 63 -12.10 -4.27 9.96
N THR A 64 -11.89 -2.99 9.63
CA THR A 64 -10.64 -2.26 9.89
C THR A 64 -10.32 -2.24 11.38
N ASN A 65 -11.29 -1.85 12.22
CA ASN A 65 -11.10 -1.76 13.66
C ASN A 65 -10.87 -3.14 14.29
N ALA A 66 -11.57 -4.17 13.84
CA ALA A 66 -11.37 -5.54 14.30
C ALA A 66 -9.94 -6.05 13.97
N ARG A 67 -9.45 -5.78 12.75
CA ARG A 67 -8.09 -6.14 12.34
C ARG A 67 -7.03 -5.33 13.09
N TYR A 68 -7.27 -4.03 13.29
CA TYR A 68 -6.33 -3.18 14.04
C TYR A 68 -6.23 -3.67 15.48
N LYS A 69 -7.37 -4.04 16.07
CA LYS A 69 -7.42 -4.65 17.40
C LYS A 69 -6.58 -5.93 17.44
N TYR A 70 -6.84 -6.86 16.53
CA TYR A 70 -6.13 -8.14 16.45
C TYR A 70 -4.62 -7.98 16.25
N PHE A 71 -4.18 -7.12 15.33
CA PHE A 71 -2.76 -6.96 15.00
C PHE A 71 -1.98 -6.12 16.00
N PHE A 72 -2.58 -5.07 16.56
CA PHE A 72 -1.82 -4.05 17.30
C PHE A 72 -2.30 -3.80 18.74
N ILE A 73 -3.60 -3.95 19.03
CA ILE A 73 -4.10 -3.76 20.40
C ILE A 73 -3.85 -5.00 21.23
N ASP A 74 -4.27 -6.17 20.75
CA ASP A 74 -4.18 -7.44 21.49
C ASP A 74 -2.72 -7.90 21.64
N THR A 75 -1.83 -7.50 20.72
CA THR A 75 -0.38 -7.71 20.81
C THR A 75 0.33 -6.74 21.77
N GLY A 76 -0.37 -5.71 22.24
CA GLY A 76 0.19 -4.67 23.12
C GLY A 76 1.06 -3.63 22.42
N ILE A 77 1.25 -3.70 21.10
CA ILE A 77 2.06 -2.74 20.32
C ILE A 77 1.46 -1.33 20.42
N ASP A 78 0.15 -1.21 20.23
CA ASP A 78 -0.58 0.05 20.35
C ASP A 78 -0.39 0.63 21.76
N SER A 79 -0.62 -0.17 22.80
CA SER A 79 -0.44 0.23 24.20
C SER A 79 1.00 0.67 24.52
N ALA A 80 2.01 -0.03 23.99
CA ALA A 80 3.41 0.33 24.15
C ALA A 80 3.72 1.71 23.51
N LEU A 81 3.24 1.95 22.30
CA LEU A 81 3.35 3.26 21.64
C LEU A 81 2.59 4.35 22.41
N LYS A 82 1.39 4.04 22.92
CA LYS A 82 0.58 4.98 23.71
C LYS A 82 1.27 5.40 24.99
N ASN A 83 2.00 4.49 25.62
CA ASN A 83 2.77 4.79 26.81
C ASN A 83 3.97 5.72 26.53
N TYR A 84 4.56 5.67 25.34
CA TYR A 84 5.71 6.50 24.96
C TYR A 84 5.40 8.00 24.86
N TYR A 85 4.16 8.37 24.54
CA TYR A 85 3.74 9.78 24.50
C TYR A 85 2.88 10.21 25.69
N LYS A 86 2.76 9.38 26.72
CA LYS A 86 2.37 9.88 28.05
C LYS A 86 3.48 10.81 28.54
N PRO A 87 3.17 11.92 29.23
CA PRO A 87 4.19 12.87 29.67
C PRO A 87 5.21 12.18 30.56
N ILE A 88 6.41 11.96 30.03
CA ILE A 88 7.56 11.46 30.78
C ILE A 88 8.03 12.64 31.64
N LYS A 89 7.73 12.61 32.93
CA LYS A 89 8.36 13.53 33.89
C LYS A 89 9.78 13.02 34.14
N ALA A 90 10.72 13.36 33.26
CA ALA A 90 12.13 13.14 33.51
C ALA A 90 12.57 14.06 34.65
N LYS A 91 12.43 13.61 35.90
CA LYS A 91 13.15 14.18 37.04
C LYS A 91 14.11 13.12 37.56
N THR A 92 15.24 13.01 36.88
CA THR A 92 16.41 12.26 37.37
C THR A 92 17.40 13.22 38.01
N ASN A 93 18.09 12.76 39.06
CA ASN A 93 19.11 13.49 39.81
C ASN A 93 20.44 13.68 39.02
N THR A 94 20.39 13.51 37.71
CA THR A 94 21.52 13.53 36.78
C THR A 94 21.64 14.94 36.20
N GLY A 95 22.86 15.43 36.00
CA GLY A 95 23.15 16.85 35.77
C GLY A 95 22.29 17.58 34.73
N ASP A 96 22.09 18.87 34.97
CA ASP A 96 21.20 19.78 34.21
C ASP A 96 21.31 19.69 32.68
N ALA A 97 22.49 19.37 32.13
CA ALA A 97 22.70 19.23 30.69
C ALA A 97 21.99 18.00 30.09
N LEU A 98 22.01 16.85 30.77
CA LEU A 98 21.33 15.63 30.31
C LEU A 98 19.81 15.78 30.39
N ASN A 99 19.29 16.44 31.43
CA ASN A 99 17.88 16.75 31.55
C ASN A 99 17.42 17.69 30.43
N LYS A 100 18.19 18.75 30.11
CA LYS A 100 17.88 19.66 28.99
C LYS A 100 17.88 18.95 27.62
N ILE A 101 18.81 18.03 27.38
CA ILE A 101 18.84 17.23 26.14
C ILE A 101 17.62 16.30 26.07
N GLY A 102 17.26 15.66 27.19
CA GLY A 102 16.06 14.84 27.30
C GLY A 102 14.79 15.64 27.00
N ASP A 103 14.64 16.81 27.61
CA ASP A 103 13.48 17.69 27.42
C ASP A 103 13.34 18.16 25.95
N MET A 104 14.47 18.39 25.25
CA MET A 104 14.46 18.73 23.83
C MET A 104 14.10 17.54 22.94
N ALA A 105 14.51 16.32 23.31
CA ALA A 105 14.29 15.10 22.51
C ALA A 105 12.88 14.49 22.69
N VAL A 106 12.26 14.63 23.88
CA VAL A 106 10.93 14.07 24.17
C VAL A 106 9.87 14.48 23.14
N PRO A 107 9.73 15.75 22.73
CA PRO A 107 8.80 16.16 21.66
C PRO A 107 9.01 15.41 20.33
N PHE A 108 10.26 15.14 19.94
CA PHE A 108 10.57 14.42 18.69
C PHE A 108 10.12 12.96 18.75
N PHE A 109 10.46 12.24 19.82
CA PHE A 109 10.07 10.85 19.97
C PHE A 109 8.56 10.67 20.19
N THR A 110 7.91 11.60 20.91
CA THR A 110 6.45 11.59 21.06
C THR A 110 5.74 11.87 19.74
N ASN A 111 6.25 12.77 18.90
CA ASN A 111 5.74 12.96 17.55
C ASN A 111 5.89 11.68 16.71
N GLY A 112 7.08 11.07 16.72
CA GLY A 112 7.35 9.82 16.01
C GLY A 112 6.41 8.69 16.41
N ALA A 113 6.22 8.47 17.70
CA ALA A 113 5.29 7.45 18.20
C ALA A 113 3.84 7.70 17.74
N LYS A 114 3.38 8.97 17.70
CA LYS A 114 2.04 9.32 17.18
C LYS A 114 1.93 9.06 15.68
N VAL A 115 2.91 9.50 14.89
CA VAL A 115 2.95 9.26 13.44
C VAL A 115 2.92 7.77 13.15
N PHE A 116 3.74 6.98 13.85
CA PHE A 116 3.79 5.54 13.69
C PHE A 116 2.44 4.88 13.99
N ASN A 117 1.77 5.27 15.07
CA ASN A 117 0.43 4.78 15.40
C ASN A 117 -0.60 5.07 14.29
N TYR A 118 -0.62 6.31 13.76
CA TYR A 118 -1.51 6.66 12.65
C TYR A 118 -1.19 5.90 11.36
N LEU A 119 0.09 5.67 11.07
CA LEU A 119 0.51 4.88 9.92
C LEU A 119 0.07 3.41 10.03
N LEU A 120 0.17 2.80 11.22
CA LEU A 120 -0.33 1.44 11.45
C LEU A 120 -1.86 1.35 11.26
N TYR A 121 -2.59 2.38 11.71
CA TYR A 121 -4.04 2.43 11.53
C TYR A 121 -4.42 2.56 10.05
N ILE A 122 -3.85 3.52 9.32
CA ILE A 122 -4.17 3.70 7.89
C ILE A 122 -3.72 2.49 7.05
N MET A 123 -2.61 1.83 7.39
CA MET A 123 -2.19 0.56 6.77
C MET A 123 -3.28 -0.50 6.91
N THR A 124 -3.87 -0.61 8.11
CA THR A 124 -4.93 -1.59 8.38
C THR A 124 -6.22 -1.24 7.64
N TYR A 125 -6.54 0.05 7.54
CA TYR A 125 -7.65 0.55 6.74
C TYR A 125 -7.47 0.20 5.26
N ARG A 126 -6.31 0.51 4.65
CA ARG A 126 -6.03 0.21 3.24
C ARG A 126 -6.04 -1.28 2.95
N LEU A 127 -5.48 -2.09 3.85
CA LEU A 127 -5.56 -3.54 3.76
C LEU A 127 -7.02 -4.01 3.75
N SER A 128 -7.86 -3.40 4.58
CA SER A 128 -9.28 -3.73 4.64
C SER A 128 -10.04 -3.31 3.40
N LEU A 129 -9.71 -2.15 2.86
CA LEU A 129 -10.27 -1.64 1.61
C LEU A 129 -9.87 -2.52 0.41
N ILE A 130 -8.60 -2.96 0.32
CA ILE A 130 -8.17 -3.91 -0.72
C ILE A 130 -8.98 -5.21 -0.62
N MET A 131 -9.15 -5.75 0.58
CA MET A 131 -9.96 -6.96 0.78
C MET A 131 -11.44 -6.75 0.43
N TYR A 132 -11.99 -5.57 0.69
CA TYR A 132 -13.35 -5.22 0.29
C TYR A 132 -13.54 -5.29 -1.23
N TRP A 133 -12.51 -4.93 -2.01
CA TRP A 133 -12.57 -4.97 -3.48
C TRP A 133 -12.34 -6.35 -4.11
N ILE A 134 -11.76 -7.31 -3.38
CA ILE A 134 -11.45 -8.65 -3.92
C ILE A 134 -12.68 -9.39 -4.46
N PRO A 135 -13.84 -9.43 -3.76
CA PRO A 135 -15.05 -10.05 -4.30
C PRO A 135 -15.47 -9.47 -5.65
N PHE A 136 -15.36 -8.15 -5.83
CA PHE A 136 -15.68 -7.49 -7.11
C PHE A 136 -14.68 -7.85 -8.22
N LEU A 137 -13.39 -7.96 -7.88
CA LEU A 137 -12.39 -8.50 -8.81
C LEU A 137 -12.75 -9.93 -9.25
N ILE A 138 -13.29 -10.78 -8.37
CA ILE A 138 -13.71 -12.13 -8.76
C ILE A 138 -14.87 -12.05 -9.77
N VAL A 139 -15.89 -11.24 -9.46
CA VAL A 139 -17.09 -11.07 -10.32
C VAL A 139 -16.73 -10.62 -11.74
N VAL A 140 -15.79 -9.69 -11.90
CA VAL A 140 -15.38 -9.17 -13.22
C VAL A 140 -14.20 -9.96 -13.82
N GLY A 141 -13.32 -10.47 -12.97
CA GLY A 141 -12.12 -11.19 -13.35
C GLY A 141 -12.40 -12.56 -13.94
N VAL A 142 -13.38 -13.31 -13.40
CA VAL A 142 -13.75 -14.63 -13.94
C VAL A 142 -14.29 -14.53 -15.38
N PRO A 143 -15.27 -13.68 -15.71
CA PRO A 143 -15.68 -13.45 -17.10
C PRO A 143 -14.55 -12.96 -18.00
N SER A 144 -13.62 -12.15 -17.47
CA SER A 144 -12.48 -11.65 -18.23
C SER A 144 -11.48 -12.74 -18.58
N ILE A 145 -11.22 -13.68 -17.66
CA ILE A 145 -10.45 -14.89 -17.93
C ILE A 145 -11.14 -15.71 -19.03
N PHE A 146 -12.45 -15.93 -18.91
CA PHE A 146 -13.22 -16.67 -19.91
C PHE A 146 -13.22 -15.99 -21.30
N ALA A 147 -13.38 -14.67 -21.36
CA ALA A 147 -13.28 -13.92 -22.61
C ALA A 147 -11.88 -14.03 -23.23
N GLY A 148 -10.84 -13.99 -22.40
CA GLY A 148 -9.46 -14.23 -22.82
C GLY A 148 -9.26 -15.63 -23.41
N THR A 149 -9.78 -16.67 -22.77
CA THR A 149 -9.66 -18.06 -23.25
C THR A 149 -10.42 -18.27 -24.56
N MET A 150 -11.62 -17.72 -24.71
CA MET A 150 -12.39 -17.80 -25.96
C MET A 150 -11.66 -17.13 -27.13
N LYS A 151 -11.06 -15.95 -26.91
CA LYS A 151 -10.21 -15.30 -27.92
C LYS A 151 -8.98 -16.12 -28.25
N TRP A 152 -8.34 -16.73 -27.25
CA TRP A 152 -7.18 -17.61 -27.49
C TRP A 152 -7.56 -18.83 -28.33
N MET A 153 -8.67 -19.49 -28.02
CA MET A 153 -9.19 -20.63 -28.79
C MET A 153 -9.53 -20.22 -30.22
N SER A 154 -10.25 -19.12 -30.43
CA SER A 154 -10.56 -18.58 -31.76
C SER A 154 -9.29 -18.34 -32.60
N LYS A 155 -8.24 -17.77 -32.01
CA LYS A 155 -6.94 -17.58 -32.69
C LYS A 155 -6.24 -18.90 -33.03
N ARG A 156 -6.47 -19.99 -32.30
CA ARG A 156 -5.94 -21.31 -32.67
C ARG A 156 -6.61 -21.83 -33.94
N TYR A 157 -7.94 -21.75 -34.02
CA TYR A 157 -8.70 -22.22 -35.19
C TYR A 157 -8.47 -21.37 -36.45
N THR A 158 -8.27 -20.06 -36.30
CA THR A 158 -8.09 -19.12 -37.42
C THR A 158 -6.63 -18.88 -37.78
N PHE A 159 -5.69 -19.53 -37.09
CA PHE A 159 -4.24 -19.27 -37.18
C PHE A 159 -3.82 -17.79 -36.94
N ALA A 160 -4.71 -16.95 -36.42
CA ALA A 160 -4.47 -15.53 -36.20
C ALA A 160 -3.30 -15.26 -35.23
N TYR A 161 -2.56 -14.18 -35.46
CA TYR A 161 -1.33 -13.86 -34.73
C TYR A 161 -1.56 -13.65 -33.20
N SER A 162 -0.73 -14.30 -32.39
CA SER A 162 -0.63 -14.05 -30.94
C SER A 162 0.56 -13.15 -30.68
N SER A 163 0.33 -11.95 -30.15
CA SER A 163 1.39 -10.95 -29.97
C SER A 163 2.19 -11.19 -28.69
N PRO A 164 3.50 -11.48 -28.77
CA PRO A 164 4.36 -11.60 -27.58
C PRO A 164 4.46 -10.29 -26.79
N PHE A 165 4.32 -9.14 -27.46
CA PHE A 165 4.32 -7.83 -26.84
C PHE A 165 3.17 -7.68 -25.84
N PHE A 166 1.94 -8.02 -26.24
CA PHE A 166 0.78 -7.93 -25.35
C PHE A 166 0.89 -8.93 -24.20
N ASN A 167 1.33 -10.16 -24.45
CA ASN A 167 1.53 -11.14 -23.39
C ASN A 167 2.53 -10.66 -22.32
N ARG A 168 3.72 -10.20 -22.74
CA ARG A 168 4.75 -9.69 -21.82
C ARG A 168 4.28 -8.45 -21.07
N ARG A 169 3.65 -7.50 -21.76
CA ARG A 169 3.17 -6.26 -21.13
C ARG A 169 2.04 -6.51 -20.14
N SER A 170 1.17 -7.48 -20.40
CA SER A 170 0.11 -7.89 -19.47
C SER A 170 0.68 -8.54 -18.20
N LEU A 171 1.71 -9.40 -18.30
CA LEU A 171 2.41 -9.91 -17.12
C LEU A 171 3.02 -8.78 -16.29
N THR A 172 3.68 -7.83 -16.95
CA THR A 172 4.23 -6.64 -16.29
C THR A 172 3.12 -5.82 -15.63
N MET A 173 1.98 -5.63 -16.28
CA MET A 173 0.83 -4.88 -15.75
C MET A 173 0.21 -5.55 -14.51
N ILE A 174 0.04 -6.88 -14.53
CA ILE A 174 -0.43 -7.64 -13.35
C ILE A 174 0.59 -7.51 -12.21
N GLY A 175 1.88 -7.69 -12.51
CA GLY A 175 2.95 -7.54 -11.52
C GLY A 175 2.95 -6.16 -10.88
N TRP A 176 2.85 -5.09 -11.69
CA TRP A 176 2.76 -3.71 -11.19
C TRP A 176 1.45 -3.43 -10.44
N GLY A 177 0.32 -4.01 -10.86
CA GLY A 177 -0.95 -3.88 -10.14
C GLY A 177 -0.85 -4.44 -8.73
N ILE A 178 -0.35 -5.67 -8.58
CA ILE A 178 -0.13 -6.31 -7.27
C ILE A 178 0.90 -5.51 -6.46
N PHE A 179 2.03 -5.16 -7.07
CA PHE A 179 3.07 -4.39 -6.39
C PHE A 179 2.56 -3.03 -5.90
N SER A 180 1.78 -2.31 -6.70
CA SER A 180 1.21 -1.02 -6.31
C SER A 180 0.23 -1.14 -5.14
N MET A 181 -0.53 -2.24 -5.04
CA MET A 181 -1.43 -2.49 -3.91
C MET A 181 -0.63 -2.71 -2.63
N LEU A 182 0.41 -3.52 -2.68
CA LEU A 182 1.29 -3.74 -1.53
C LEU A 182 2.01 -2.45 -1.13
N LEU A 183 2.55 -1.73 -2.11
CA LEU A 183 3.24 -0.47 -1.89
C LEU A 183 2.31 0.59 -1.28
N SER A 184 1.05 0.66 -1.72
CA SER A 184 0.06 1.61 -1.19
C SER A 184 -0.16 1.46 0.31
N LEU A 185 0.09 0.29 0.91
CA LEU A 185 -0.03 0.14 2.36
C LEU A 185 1.00 1.03 3.07
N PHE A 186 2.22 1.11 2.57
CA PHE A 186 3.35 1.74 3.26
C PHE A 186 3.55 3.22 2.93
N ILE A 187 2.81 3.78 1.97
CA ILE A 187 2.98 5.16 1.56
C ILE A 187 2.37 6.10 2.63
N PRO A 188 3.11 7.07 3.18
CA PRO A 188 2.59 7.96 4.25
C PRO A 188 1.73 9.13 3.73
N PHE A 189 1.47 9.17 2.42
CA PHE A 189 0.65 10.17 1.76
C PHE A 189 -0.78 9.64 1.57
N PRO A 190 -1.80 10.53 1.52
CA PRO A 190 -3.17 10.12 1.32
C PRO A 190 -3.34 9.55 -0.10
N ILE A 191 -3.92 8.37 -0.19
CA ILE A 191 -4.16 7.67 -1.45
C ILE A 191 -5.67 7.65 -1.71
N PRO A 192 -6.15 8.22 -2.83
CA PRO A 192 -7.54 8.10 -3.20
C PRO A 192 -7.99 6.62 -3.25
N PRO A 193 -9.01 6.22 -2.47
CA PRO A 193 -9.56 4.85 -2.45
C PRO A 193 -9.94 4.32 -3.85
N MET A 194 -10.29 5.22 -4.76
CA MET A 194 -10.62 4.93 -6.15
C MET A 194 -9.48 4.24 -6.91
N ILE A 195 -8.22 4.52 -6.59
CA ILE A 195 -7.07 3.88 -7.24
C ILE A 195 -7.10 2.36 -6.99
N GLY A 196 -7.44 1.96 -5.76
CA GLY A 196 -7.65 0.57 -5.37
C GLY A 196 -8.66 -0.14 -6.27
N ALA A 197 -9.85 0.46 -6.38
CA ALA A 197 -10.93 -0.08 -7.20
C ALA A 197 -10.59 -0.10 -8.69
N VAL A 198 -9.99 0.95 -9.25
CA VAL A 198 -9.63 1.01 -10.67
C VAL A 198 -8.63 -0.07 -11.03
N VAL A 199 -7.60 -0.28 -10.20
CA VAL A 199 -6.62 -1.33 -10.45
C VAL A 199 -7.27 -2.71 -10.38
N LEU A 200 -8.08 -2.99 -9.37
CA LEU A 200 -8.67 -4.32 -9.16
C LEU A 200 -9.85 -4.62 -10.09
N ILE A 201 -10.73 -3.66 -10.36
CA ILE A 201 -11.98 -3.88 -11.11
C ILE A 201 -11.79 -3.61 -12.61
N VAL A 202 -10.83 -2.77 -13.00
CA VAL A 202 -10.64 -2.38 -14.41
C VAL A 202 -9.31 -2.89 -14.95
N ALA A 203 -8.20 -2.48 -14.34
CA ALA A 203 -6.87 -2.75 -14.90
C ALA A 203 -6.53 -4.24 -14.91
N MET A 204 -6.79 -4.95 -13.80
CA MET A 204 -6.50 -6.38 -13.66
C MET A 204 -7.33 -7.25 -14.62
N PRO A 205 -8.66 -7.08 -14.74
CA PRO A 205 -9.45 -7.81 -15.73
C PRO A 205 -9.01 -7.60 -17.18
N ILE A 206 -8.66 -6.35 -17.57
CA ILE A 206 -8.10 -6.07 -18.90
C ILE A 206 -6.78 -6.83 -19.09
N ALA A 207 -5.91 -6.81 -18.07
CA ALA A 207 -4.64 -7.52 -18.13
C ALA A 207 -4.83 -9.04 -18.26
N PHE A 208 -5.83 -9.63 -17.59
CA PHE A 208 -6.17 -11.05 -17.73
C PHE A 208 -6.58 -11.40 -19.18
N ILE A 209 -7.47 -10.60 -19.78
CA ILE A 209 -7.91 -10.81 -21.17
C ILE A 209 -6.70 -10.76 -22.12
N LEU A 210 -5.88 -9.72 -22.00
CA LEU A 210 -4.73 -9.50 -22.89
C LEU A 210 -3.66 -10.58 -22.71
N LEU A 211 -3.42 -11.03 -21.47
CA LEU A 211 -2.49 -12.10 -21.17
C LEU A 211 -2.92 -13.41 -21.84
N ILE A 212 -4.14 -13.85 -21.54
CA ILE A 212 -4.66 -15.16 -21.95
C ILE A 212 -4.88 -15.20 -23.46
N SER A 213 -5.49 -14.16 -24.04
CA SER A 213 -5.75 -14.08 -25.49
C SER A 213 -4.48 -14.04 -26.36
N ASN A 214 -3.30 -13.84 -25.76
CA ASN A 214 -2.00 -13.83 -26.44
C ASN A 214 -1.03 -14.90 -25.90
N LEU A 215 -1.53 -15.94 -25.23
CA LEU A 215 -0.69 -17.07 -24.83
C LEU A 215 -0.04 -17.74 -26.06
N PRO A 216 1.20 -18.22 -25.93
CA PRO A 216 1.88 -18.95 -27.01
C PRO A 216 1.05 -20.16 -27.41
N LYS A 217 0.89 -20.36 -28.72
CA LYS A 217 0.29 -21.58 -29.24
C LYS A 217 1.35 -22.68 -29.14
N ARG A 218 1.09 -23.73 -28.36
CA ARG A 218 1.83 -24.99 -28.50
C ARG A 218 1.04 -25.86 -29.46
N ILE A 219 1.73 -26.33 -30.50
CA ILE A 219 1.22 -27.27 -31.50
C ILE A 219 1.05 -28.62 -30.81
#